data_AF-A0A435JBI4-F1
#
_entry.id   AF-A0A435JBI4-F1
#
_cell.length_a   1.000
_cell.length_b   1.000
_cell.length_c   1.000
_cell.angle_alpha   90.00
_cell.angle_beta   90.00
_cell.angle_gamma   90.00
#
_symmetry.space_group_name_H-M   'P 1'
#
loop_
_entity.id
_entity.type
_entity.pdbx_description
1 polymer ?
#
loop_
_entity_poly.entity_id
_entity_poly.type
_entity_poly.pdbx_seq_one_letter_code
_entity_poly.pdbx_strand_id
1 'polypeptide(L)'
;TQASTGDFGPRTVPGRVLAALWMMGSIIAIAVFTAGVTSVLTVTQMEGMVQGESDLAAVRVGAVQSSSTASYLDSTQIRHQDFASIQQGLNALRAGKIDALVHDKPLLGWLVGQNYATSLQVLDAAFDQQQYAIALPLGSPLRKSLDVALLQTIESDWWKQAVSQYLGEK
;
A
#
# COMPACT_ATOMS: atom_id res chain seq x y z
N THR A 1 30.53 -16.65 -50.80
CA THR A 1 30.57 -18.00 -50.20
C THR A 1 29.76 -17.98 -48.91
N GLN A 2 28.52 -18.46 -48.94
CA GLN A 2 27.72 -18.59 -47.72
C GLN A 2 28.22 -19.82 -46.95
N ALA A 3 28.87 -19.59 -45.81
CA ALA A 3 29.16 -20.66 -44.86
C ALA A 3 27.84 -20.99 -44.14
N SER A 4 27.25 -22.13 -44.48
CA SER A 4 26.17 -22.73 -43.69
C SER A 4 26.77 -23.21 -42.37
N THR A 5 26.67 -22.39 -41.33
CA THR A 5 26.97 -22.79 -39.94
C THR A 5 25.78 -23.61 -39.44
N GLY A 6 25.72 -24.88 -39.84
CA GLY A 6 24.56 -25.72 -39.59
C GLY A 6 24.90 -27.18 -39.47
N ASP A 7 25.87 -27.56 -38.64
CA ASP A 7 25.98 -28.97 -38.19
C ASP A 7 26.81 -29.21 -36.91
N PHE A 8 26.66 -28.37 -35.87
CA PHE A 8 27.33 -28.56 -34.57
C PHE A 8 26.41 -29.18 -33.50
N GLY A 9 25.51 -30.06 -33.91
CA GLY A 9 24.70 -30.86 -32.98
C GLY A 9 25.46 -32.09 -32.50
N PRO A 10 25.38 -32.48 -31.21
CA PRO A 10 26.03 -33.69 -30.75
C PRO A 10 25.52 -34.92 -31.50
N ARG A 11 26.43 -35.64 -32.15
CA ARG A 11 26.12 -36.82 -32.98
C ARG A 11 25.96 -38.11 -32.17
N THR A 12 26.47 -38.13 -30.93
CA THR A 12 26.38 -39.29 -30.03
C THR A 12 25.10 -39.23 -29.18
N VAL A 13 24.49 -40.40 -28.91
CA VAL A 13 23.32 -40.52 -28.03
C VAL A 13 23.51 -39.82 -26.67
N PRO A 14 24.62 -40.02 -25.93
CA PRO A 14 24.85 -39.30 -24.67
C PRO A 14 24.99 -37.78 -24.86
N GLY A 15 25.61 -37.32 -25.95
CA GLY A 15 25.70 -35.90 -26.24
C GLY A 15 24.34 -35.25 -26.51
N ARG A 16 23.42 -35.97 -27.16
CA ARG A 16 22.03 -35.52 -27.38
C ARG A 16 21.26 -35.40 -26.07
N VAL A 17 21.43 -36.33 -25.13
CA VAL A 17 20.82 -36.26 -23.80
C VAL A 17 21.35 -35.06 -23.02
N LEU A 18 22.66 -34.84 -23.03
CA LEU A 18 23.26 -33.68 -22.37
C LEU A 18 22.77 -32.35 -22.98
N ALA A 19 22.68 -32.27 -24.31
CA ALA A 19 22.14 -31.09 -24.98
C ALA A 19 20.66 -30.85 -24.67
N ALA A 20 19.84 -31.91 -24.58
CA ALA A 20 18.44 -31.78 -24.19
C ALA A 20 18.27 -31.25 -22.76
N LEU A 21 19.08 -31.76 -21.82
CA LEU A 21 19.11 -31.26 -20.44
C LEU A 21 19.58 -29.80 -20.37
N TRP A 22 20.61 -29.45 -21.15
CA TRP A 22 21.13 -28.08 -21.22
C TRP A 22 20.10 -27.10 -21.80
N MET A 23 19.39 -27.50 -22.86
CA MET A 23 18.30 -26.70 -23.43
C MET A 23 17.16 -26.51 -22.42
N MET A 24 16.77 -27.56 -21.71
CA MET A 24 15.74 -27.46 -20.68
C MET A 24 16.16 -26.52 -19.55
N GLY A 25 17.40 -26.62 -19.08
CA GLY A 25 17.96 -25.70 -18.09
C GLY A 25 17.97 -24.24 -18.57
N SER A 26 18.32 -24.01 -19.83
CA SER A 26 18.32 -22.66 -20.43
C SER A 26 16.91 -22.07 -20.52
N ILE A 27 15.92 -22.87 -20.91
CA ILE A 27 14.50 -22.45 -20.97
C ILE A 27 13.99 -22.10 -19.57
N ILE A 28 14.29 -22.95 -18.58
CA ILE A 28 13.89 -22.70 -17.18
C ILE A 28 14.55 -21.42 -16.66
N ALA A 29 15.82 -21.19 -16.94
CA ALA A 29 16.53 -19.98 -16.52
C ALA A 29 15.88 -18.70 -17.09
N ILE A 30 15.57 -18.69 -18.39
CA ILE A 30 14.89 -17.56 -19.04
C ILE A 30 13.48 -17.37 -18.48
N ALA A 31 12.74 -18.45 -18.24
CA ALA A 31 11.41 -18.40 -17.66
C ALA A 31 11.42 -17.82 -16.24
N VAL A 32 12.35 -18.24 -15.37
CA VAL A 32 12.48 -17.71 -14.01
C VAL A 32 12.90 -16.24 -14.01
N PHE A 33 13.82 -15.85 -14.89
CA PHE A 33 14.20 -14.44 -15.05
C PHE A 33 12.99 -13.58 -15.47
N THR A 34 12.26 -14.03 -16.49
CA THR A 34 11.08 -13.33 -17.00
C THR A 34 9.97 -13.27 -15.94
N ALA A 35 9.76 -14.36 -15.19
CA ALA A 35 8.81 -14.41 -14.08
C ALA A 35 9.22 -13.45 -12.95
N GLY A 36 10.52 -13.37 -12.61
CA GLY A 36 11.03 -12.43 -11.62
C GLY A 36 10.81 -10.97 -12.01
N VAL A 37 11.18 -10.61 -13.25
CA VAL A 37 10.97 -9.25 -13.78
C VAL A 37 9.48 -8.90 -13.82
N THR A 38 8.65 -9.80 -14.36
CA THR A 38 7.20 -9.60 -14.41
C THR A 38 6.60 -9.49 -13.01
N SER A 39 7.08 -10.29 -12.05
CA SER A 39 6.63 -10.24 -10.66
C SER A 39 6.91 -8.88 -10.03
N VAL A 40 8.15 -8.37 -10.14
CA VAL A 40 8.50 -7.04 -9.61
C VAL A 40 7.67 -5.93 -10.27
N LEU A 41 7.47 -5.99 -11.59
CA LEU A 41 6.61 -5.04 -12.30
C LEU A 41 5.14 -5.12 -11.87
N THR A 42 4.65 -6.32 -11.58
CA THR A 42 3.28 -6.52 -11.10
C THR A 42 3.12 -6.00 -9.67
N VAL A 43 4.07 -6.30 -8.78
CA VAL A 43 4.08 -5.81 -7.39
C VAL A 43 4.13 -4.28 -7.35
N THR A 44 5.01 -3.65 -8.13
CA THR A 44 5.11 -2.19 -8.22
C THR A 44 3.89 -1.52 -8.84
N GLN A 45 3.04 -2.25 -9.57
CA GLN A 45 1.78 -1.72 -10.09
C GLN A 45 0.63 -1.84 -9.08
N MET A 46 0.76 -2.73 -8.09
CA MET A 46 -0.21 -2.93 -7.00
C MET A 46 0.14 -2.10 -5.75
N GLU A 47 1.43 -1.84 -5.52
CA GLU A 47 1.96 -0.89 -4.55
C GLU A 47 2.03 0.48 -5.24
N GLY A 48 1.01 1.33 -5.07
CA GLY A 48 0.89 2.60 -5.79
C GLY A 48 2.12 3.54 -5.72
N MET A 49 2.09 4.61 -6.53
CA MET A 49 3.20 5.57 -6.74
C MET A 49 3.80 6.24 -5.48
N VAL A 50 3.20 6.02 -4.30
CA VAL A 50 3.65 6.56 -3.02
C VAL A 50 3.88 5.40 -2.06
N GLN A 51 5.13 5.02 -1.86
CA GLN A 51 5.51 3.95 -0.92
C GLN A 51 5.95 4.53 0.42
N GLY A 52 6.50 5.74 0.42
CA GLY A 52 7.04 6.38 1.60
C GLY A 52 6.81 7.89 1.66
N GLU A 53 7.16 8.47 2.79
CA GLU A 53 7.06 9.92 3.03
C GLU A 53 7.90 10.72 2.01
N SER A 54 9.04 10.16 1.58
CA SER A 54 9.90 10.74 0.55
C SER A 54 9.19 10.91 -0.80
N ASP A 55 8.25 10.03 -1.11
CA ASP A 55 7.55 10.04 -2.41
C ASP A 55 6.43 11.08 -2.40
N LEU A 56 5.88 11.40 -1.22
CA LEU A 56 4.92 12.49 -1.05
C LEU A 56 5.50 13.84 -1.47
N ALA A 57 6.81 14.06 -1.29
CA ALA A 57 7.47 15.29 -1.72
C ALA A 57 7.55 15.41 -3.26
N ALA A 58 7.43 14.30 -3.99
CA ALA A 58 7.55 14.26 -5.46
C ALA A 58 6.19 14.35 -6.18
N VAL A 59 5.07 14.26 -5.47
CA VAL A 59 3.72 14.20 -6.05
C VAL A 59 2.81 15.32 -5.55
N ARG A 60 1.66 15.51 -6.20
CA ARG A 60 0.66 16.50 -5.74
C ARG A 60 -0.14 15.90 -4.59
N VAL A 61 0.16 16.35 -3.37
CA VAL A 61 -0.49 15.86 -2.15
C VAL A 61 -1.69 16.73 -1.79
N GLY A 62 -2.78 16.11 -1.34
CA GLY A 62 -3.91 16.76 -0.69
C GLY A 62 -3.95 16.42 0.80
N ALA A 63 -4.41 17.39 1.61
CA ALA A 63 -4.70 17.21 3.02
C ALA A 63 -6.02 17.91 3.39
N VAL A 64 -6.62 17.53 4.51
CA VAL A 64 -7.79 18.24 5.04
C VAL A 64 -7.32 19.38 5.93
N GLN A 65 -7.85 20.58 5.70
CA GLN A 65 -7.48 21.77 6.45
C GLN A 65 -7.73 21.56 7.95
N SER A 66 -6.86 22.12 8.79
CA SER A 66 -6.98 22.07 10.26
C SER A 66 -7.00 20.64 10.84
N SER A 67 -6.43 19.66 10.13
CA SER A 67 -6.24 18.30 10.61
C SER A 67 -4.84 18.09 11.21
N SER A 68 -4.68 17.03 11.99
CA SER A 68 -3.36 16.57 12.46
C SER A 68 -2.43 16.26 11.29
N THR A 69 -2.99 15.76 10.18
CA THR A 69 -2.24 15.45 8.96
C THR A 69 -1.69 16.70 8.27
N ALA A 70 -2.47 17.78 8.18
CA ALA A 70 -1.98 19.04 7.61
C ALA A 70 -0.79 19.57 8.42
N SER A 71 -0.92 19.55 9.74
CA SER A 71 0.15 19.97 10.66
C SER A 71 1.41 19.11 10.52
N TYR A 72 1.25 17.80 10.29
CA TYR A 72 2.35 16.89 10.04
C TYR A 72 3.06 17.21 8.72
N LEU A 73 2.32 17.38 7.62
CA LEU A 73 2.89 17.72 6.31
C LEU A 73 3.60 19.09 6.31
N ASP A 74 3.06 20.05 7.06
CA ASP A 74 3.72 21.34 7.29
C ASP A 74 5.06 21.16 8.01
N SER A 75 5.10 20.33 9.06
CA SER A 75 6.31 20.09 9.84
C SER A 75 7.41 19.37 9.04
N THR A 76 7.04 18.56 8.05
CA THR A 76 7.94 17.83 7.16
C THR A 76 8.22 18.58 5.85
N GLN A 77 7.72 19.82 5.72
CA GLN A 77 7.90 20.70 4.56
C GLN A 77 7.36 20.12 3.24
N ILE A 78 6.37 19.23 3.31
CA ILE A 78 5.72 18.66 2.14
C ILE A 78 4.63 19.62 1.64
N ARG A 79 4.75 20.04 0.38
CA ARG A 79 3.74 20.89 -0.26
C ARG A 79 2.44 20.11 -0.44
N HIS A 80 1.35 20.66 0.06
CA HIS A 80 0.04 20.05 -0.06
C HIS A 80 -1.03 21.08 -0.43
N GLN A 81 -2.14 20.58 -0.97
CA GLN A 81 -3.34 21.34 -1.22
C GLN A 81 -4.36 21.07 -0.11
N ASP A 82 -4.84 22.14 0.52
CA ASP A 82 -5.88 22.06 1.53
C ASP A 82 -7.26 21.85 0.92
N PHE A 83 -8.00 20.92 1.53
CA PHE A 83 -9.40 20.66 1.25
C PHE A 83 -10.24 20.86 2.51
N ALA A 84 -11.48 21.35 2.35
CA ALA A 84 -12.37 21.58 3.48
C ALA A 84 -12.93 20.28 4.08
N SER A 85 -12.92 19.18 3.31
CA SER A 85 -13.38 17.87 3.75
C SER A 85 -12.67 16.73 3.04
N ILE A 86 -12.69 15.55 3.66
CA ILE A 86 -12.11 14.32 3.10
C ILE A 86 -12.78 13.98 1.77
N GLN A 87 -14.11 14.13 1.68
CA GLN A 87 -14.87 13.85 0.47
C GLN A 87 -14.44 14.78 -0.68
N GLN A 88 -14.14 16.05 -0.39
CA GLN A 88 -13.63 16.97 -1.40
C GLN A 88 -12.24 16.54 -1.90
N GLY A 89 -11.36 16.13 -0.98
CA GLY A 89 -10.05 15.56 -1.31
C GLY A 89 -10.15 14.28 -2.15
N LEU A 90 -11.01 13.33 -1.76
CA LEU A 90 -11.23 12.08 -2.51
C LEU A 90 -11.80 12.35 -3.90
N ASN A 91 -12.68 13.33 -4.05
CA ASN A 91 -13.19 13.75 -5.36
C ASN A 91 -12.09 14.38 -6.22
N ALA A 92 -11.21 15.19 -5.63
CA ALA A 92 -10.07 15.77 -6.32
C ALA A 92 -9.06 14.71 -6.76
N LEU A 93 -8.82 13.69 -5.93
CA LEU A 93 -7.99 12.53 -6.23
C LEU A 93 -8.57 11.73 -7.40
N ARG A 94 -9.86 11.42 -7.33
CA ARG A 94 -10.58 10.72 -8.42
C ARG A 94 -10.55 11.50 -9.74
N ALA A 95 -10.58 12.83 -9.67
CA ALA A 95 -10.51 13.71 -10.82
C ALA A 95 -9.07 13.96 -11.35
N GLY A 96 -8.03 13.36 -10.72
CA GLY A 96 -6.63 13.53 -11.10
C GLY A 96 -6.04 14.92 -10.83
N LYS A 97 -6.70 15.72 -9.97
CA LYS A 97 -6.20 17.05 -9.56
C LYS A 97 -5.04 16.96 -8.57
N ILE A 98 -5.08 15.92 -7.74
CA ILE A 98 -4.02 15.50 -6.82
C ILE A 98 -3.67 14.05 -7.13
N ASP A 99 -2.46 13.64 -6.76
CA ASP A 99 -1.94 12.29 -6.97
C ASP A 99 -2.07 11.43 -5.70
N ALA A 100 -2.10 12.06 -4.51
CA ALA A 100 -2.29 11.39 -3.24
C ALA A 100 -3.10 12.25 -2.26
N LEU A 101 -3.95 11.63 -1.45
CA LEU A 101 -4.63 12.27 -0.32
C LEU A 101 -4.14 11.61 0.97
N VAL A 102 -3.58 12.40 1.89
CA VAL A 102 -3.09 11.89 3.17
C VAL A 102 -4.11 12.22 4.25
N HIS A 103 -4.51 11.19 5.00
CA HIS A 103 -5.33 11.30 6.20
C HIS A 103 -5.31 9.98 6.99
N ASP A 104 -6.23 9.82 7.94
CA ASP A 104 -6.29 8.71 8.87
C ASP A 104 -6.69 7.45 8.11
N LYS A 105 -5.82 6.44 8.14
CA LYS A 105 -6.04 5.14 7.49
C LYS A 105 -7.42 4.52 7.76
N PRO A 106 -7.94 4.43 9.01
CA PRO A 106 -9.24 3.81 9.23
C PRO A 106 -10.38 4.59 8.58
N LEU A 107 -10.31 5.93 8.59
CA LEU A 107 -11.35 6.78 8.02
C LEU A 107 -11.32 6.74 6.48
N LEU A 108 -10.12 6.76 5.89
CA LEU A 108 -9.94 6.55 4.46
C LEU A 108 -10.40 5.16 4.03
N GLY A 109 -10.01 4.11 4.76
CA GLY A 109 -10.41 2.72 4.48
C GLY A 109 -11.93 2.56 4.45
N TRP A 110 -12.63 3.10 5.45
CA TRP A 110 -14.08 3.06 5.50
C TRP A 110 -14.75 3.87 4.37
N LEU A 111 -14.33 5.12 4.15
CA LEU A 111 -14.91 6.00 3.12
C LEU A 111 -14.67 5.47 1.70
N VAL A 112 -13.46 4.99 1.44
CA VAL A 112 -13.09 4.42 0.14
C VAL A 112 -13.84 3.11 -0.07
N GLY A 113 -13.87 2.23 0.93
CA GLY A 113 -14.60 0.96 0.87
C GLY A 113 -16.10 1.14 0.56
N GLN A 114 -16.70 2.22 1.06
CA GLN A 114 -18.12 2.48 0.84
C GLN A 114 -18.44 3.12 -0.52
N ASN A 115 -17.69 4.14 -0.94
CA ASN A 115 -18.10 5.01 -2.05
C ASN A 115 -17.10 5.08 -3.22
N TYR A 116 -15.89 4.54 -3.07
CA TYR A 116 -14.80 4.72 -4.03
C TYR A 116 -14.02 3.43 -4.35
N ALA A 117 -14.47 2.27 -3.86
CA ALA A 117 -13.72 1.01 -3.88
C ALA A 117 -13.26 0.55 -5.28
N THR A 118 -13.95 0.97 -6.34
CA THR A 118 -13.59 0.63 -7.73
C THR A 118 -12.61 1.61 -8.38
N SER A 119 -12.36 2.77 -7.76
CA SER A 119 -11.63 3.89 -8.37
C SER A 119 -10.44 4.37 -7.57
N LEU A 120 -10.44 4.14 -6.26
CA LEU A 120 -9.40 4.58 -5.34
C LEU A 120 -8.97 3.41 -4.47
N GLN A 121 -7.69 3.38 -4.13
CA GLN A 121 -7.09 2.39 -3.24
C GLN A 121 -6.41 3.11 -2.08
N VAL A 122 -6.54 2.56 -0.88
CA VAL A 122 -5.79 3.02 0.29
C VAL A 122 -4.48 2.24 0.32
N LEU A 123 -3.35 2.96 0.29
CA LEU A 123 -2.02 2.38 0.34
C LEU A 123 -1.67 1.96 1.77
N ASP A 124 -0.87 0.91 1.93
CA ASP A 124 -0.35 0.49 3.23
C ASP A 124 0.87 1.31 3.66
N ALA A 125 0.75 2.63 3.55
CA ALA A 125 1.77 3.58 3.97
C ALA A 125 1.26 4.32 5.21
N ALA A 126 1.99 4.18 6.32
CA ALA A 126 1.71 4.88 7.57
C ALA A 126 2.90 5.77 7.92
N PHE A 127 2.68 7.09 7.88
CA PHE A 127 3.72 8.09 8.10
C PHE A 127 3.79 8.56 9.55
N ASP A 128 2.63 8.56 10.24
CA ASP A 128 2.53 8.89 11.66
C ASP A 128 1.60 7.90 12.36
N GLN A 129 2.12 7.20 13.37
CA GLN A 129 1.32 6.30 14.20
C GLN A 129 0.61 7.10 15.29
N GLN A 130 -0.56 7.62 14.95
CA GLN A 130 -1.44 8.28 15.92
C GLN A 130 -2.35 7.26 16.60
N GLN A 131 -2.46 7.36 17.92
CA GLN A 131 -3.40 6.57 18.72
C GLN A 131 -4.62 7.42 19.05
N TYR A 132 -5.82 6.87 18.81
CA TYR A 132 -7.05 7.50 19.29
C TYR A 132 -7.18 7.31 20.80
N ALA A 133 -7.54 8.39 21.48
CA ALA A 133 -7.71 8.41 22.94
C ALA A 133 -9.00 9.12 23.34
N ILE A 134 -9.57 8.72 24.48
CA ILE A 134 -10.70 9.40 25.09
C ILE A 134 -10.15 10.38 26.14
N ALA A 135 -10.31 11.68 25.90
CA ALA A 135 -9.85 12.71 26.81
C ALA A 135 -10.80 12.86 28.00
N LEU A 136 -10.24 12.95 29.20
CA LEU A 136 -10.96 13.23 30.45
C LEU A 136 -10.35 14.46 31.15
N PRO A 137 -11.15 15.24 31.91
CA PRO A 137 -10.63 16.32 32.74
C PRO A 137 -9.51 15.85 33.67
N LEU A 138 -8.55 16.74 33.95
CA LEU A 138 -7.43 16.45 34.83
C LEU A 138 -7.96 16.10 36.23
N GLY A 139 -7.54 14.93 36.76
CA GLY A 139 -8.01 14.44 38.05
C GLY A 139 -9.37 13.74 38.04
N SER A 140 -9.95 13.45 36.87
CA SER A 140 -11.23 12.73 36.79
C SER A 140 -11.15 11.36 37.49
N PRO A 141 -12.06 11.06 38.44
CA PRO A 141 -12.12 9.76 39.12
C PRO A 141 -12.49 8.63 38.15
N LEU A 142 -13.07 8.96 36.99
CA LEU A 142 -13.50 8.01 35.97
C LEU A 142 -12.34 7.44 35.15
N ARG A 143 -11.15 8.06 35.20
CA ARG A 143 -10.00 7.63 34.39
C ARG A 143 -9.69 6.15 34.59
N LYS A 144 -9.52 5.73 35.84
CA LYS A 144 -9.15 4.34 36.16
C LYS A 144 -10.23 3.34 35.74
N SER A 145 -11.50 3.62 36.01
CA SER A 145 -12.60 2.73 35.63
C SER A 145 -12.76 2.63 34.12
N LEU A 146 -12.56 3.75 33.40
CA LEU A 146 -12.68 3.79 31.96
C LEU A 146 -11.52 3.05 31.29
N ASP A 147 -10.28 3.23 31.75
CA ASP A 147 -9.11 2.53 31.21
C ASP A 147 -9.26 1.02 31.32
N VAL A 148 -9.73 0.51 32.47
CA VAL A 148 -9.96 -0.92 32.67
C VAL A 148 -11.07 -1.44 31.75
N ALA A 149 -12.18 -0.70 31.62
CA ALA A 149 -13.28 -1.09 30.74
C ALA A 149 -12.87 -1.07 29.26
N LEU A 150 -12.05 -0.09 28.85
CA LEU A 150 -11.51 0.00 27.50
C LEU A 150 -10.62 -1.20 27.18
N LEU A 151 -9.70 -1.56 28.07
CA LEU A 151 -8.82 -2.72 27.89
C LEU A 151 -9.63 -4.01 27.72
N GLN A 152 -10.60 -4.25 28.60
CA GLN A 152 -11.50 -5.41 28.50
C GLN A 152 -12.30 -5.43 27.20
N THR A 153 -12.73 -4.26 26.73
CA THR A 153 -13.47 -4.13 25.46
C THR A 153 -12.57 -4.44 24.27
N ILE A 154 -11.35 -3.89 24.23
CA ILE A 154 -10.41 -4.08 23.12
C ILE A 154 -9.95 -5.54 22.99
N GLU A 155 -9.83 -6.26 24.11
CA GLU A 155 -9.47 -7.69 24.11
C GLU A 155 -10.63 -8.60 23.69
N SER A 156 -11.87 -8.11 23.78
CA SER A 156 -13.07 -8.90 23.47
C SER A 156 -13.17 -9.27 21.99
N ASP A 157 -13.79 -10.43 21.72
CA ASP A 157 -14.00 -10.89 20.34
C ASP A 157 -14.99 -9.99 19.58
N TRP A 158 -15.95 -9.39 20.29
CA TRP A 158 -16.86 -8.41 19.71
C TRP A 158 -16.10 -7.23 19.09
N TRP A 159 -15.09 -6.69 19.79
CA TRP A 159 -14.30 -5.58 19.26
C TRP A 159 -13.51 -5.98 18.02
N LYS A 160 -12.86 -7.15 18.05
CA LYS A 160 -12.14 -7.69 16.88
C LYS A 160 -13.07 -7.86 15.67
N GLN A 161 -14.28 -8.39 15.90
CA GLN A 161 -15.30 -8.55 14.87
C GLN A 161 -15.79 -7.20 14.34
N ALA A 162 -16.06 -6.23 15.21
CA ALA A 162 -16.47 -4.89 14.81
C ALA A 162 -15.39 -4.22 13.94
N VAL A 163 -14.13 -4.28 14.36
CA VAL A 163 -13.01 -3.75 13.58
C VAL A 163 -12.93 -4.42 12.20
N SER A 164 -13.01 -5.74 12.12
CA SER A 164 -13.02 -6.48 10.85
C SER A 164 -14.21 -6.10 9.96
N GLN A 165 -15.41 -5.97 10.52
CA GLN A 165 -16.61 -5.62 9.76
C GLN A 165 -16.54 -4.22 9.14
N TYR A 166 -16.02 -3.22 9.87
CA TYR A 166 -16.01 -1.83 9.40
C TYR A 166 -14.75 -1.45 8.64
N LEU A 167 -13.60 -2.04 8.97
CA LEU A 167 -12.30 -1.67 8.38
C LEU A 167 -11.72 -2.75 7.46
N GLY A 168 -12.36 -3.92 7.37
CA GLY A 168 -11.85 -5.08 6.64
C GLY A 168 -10.83 -5.87 7.45
N GLU A 169 -10.49 -7.06 6.96
CA GLU A 169 -9.37 -7.82 7.49
C GLU A 169 -8.04 -7.22 7.01
N LYS A 170 -7.04 -7.19 7.92
CA LYS A 170 -5.67 -6.79 7.61
C LYS A 170 -4.99 -7.78 6.68
#